data_AF-A0A6P0Q0W1-F1
#
_entry.id   AF-A0A6P0Q0W1-F1
#
_cell.length_a   1.000
_cell.length_b   1.000
_cell.length_c   1.000
_cell.angle_alpha   90.00
_cell.angle_beta   90.00
_cell.angle_gamma   90.00
#
_symmetry.space_group_name_H-M   'P 1'
#
loop_
_entity.id
_entity.type
_entity.pdbx_description
1 polymer ?
#
loop_
_entity_poly.entity_id
_entity_poly.type
_entity_poly.pdbx_seq_one_letter_code
_entity_poly.pdbx_strand_id
1 'polypeptide(L)'
;MKGLVLGSLGTLLIATATTPVLASEIAANSTASGNNIVEVQPFNLVYLAYQGYFADQGIPSNAALISAIKSKKVTAKDLVESAIARGRLSPETINDSSYLGHVKTQLFNLSNT
;
A
#
# COMPACT_ATOMS: atom_id res chain seq x y z
N MET A 1 -67.63 16.92 -31.52
CA MET A 1 -66.76 17.77 -30.68
C MET A 1 -65.49 18.04 -31.46
N LYS A 2 -65.10 19.30 -31.55
CA LYS A 2 -64.11 19.87 -32.47
C LYS A 2 -62.70 19.69 -31.89
N GLY A 3 -61.85 18.92 -32.58
CA GLY A 3 -60.45 18.70 -32.21
C GLY A 3 -59.59 19.85 -32.72
N LEU A 4 -58.87 20.50 -31.81
CA LEU A 4 -58.15 21.75 -32.01
C LEU A 4 -56.71 21.51 -32.50
N VAL A 5 -56.24 22.38 -33.39
CA VAL A 5 -54.90 22.40 -34.01
C VAL A 5 -53.83 22.79 -32.99
N LEU A 6 -52.77 21.99 -32.85
CA LEU A 6 -51.48 22.38 -32.29
C LEU A 6 -50.42 21.75 -33.21
N GLY A 7 -49.59 22.46 -33.97
CA GLY A 7 -48.84 23.66 -33.62
C GLY A 7 -47.36 23.25 -33.51
N SER A 8 -46.64 23.32 -34.64
CA SER A 8 -45.23 22.94 -34.80
C SER A 8 -44.30 23.74 -33.90
N LEU A 9 -43.37 23.07 -33.21
CA LEU A 9 -42.28 23.74 -32.49
C LEU A 9 -40.95 23.06 -32.84
N GLY A 10 -40.29 23.59 -33.87
CA GLY A 10 -38.90 23.26 -34.18
C GLY A 10 -37.98 24.13 -33.35
N THR A 11 -37.12 23.53 -32.55
CA THR A 11 -36.05 24.22 -31.82
C THR A 11 -34.71 23.90 -32.46
N LEU A 12 -34.10 24.92 -33.06
CA LEU A 12 -32.74 24.90 -33.60
C LEU A 12 -31.75 25.10 -32.44
N LEU A 13 -30.97 24.08 -32.10
CA LEU A 13 -29.88 24.18 -31.15
C LEU A 13 -28.56 24.28 -31.92
N ILE A 14 -28.00 25.49 -32.03
CA ILE A 14 -26.61 25.71 -32.40
C ILE A 14 -25.87 26.08 -31.13
N ALA A 15 -25.09 25.15 -30.60
CA ALA A 15 -24.18 25.42 -29.49
C ALA A 15 -22.74 25.16 -29.96
N THR A 16 -22.04 26.26 -30.29
CA THR A 16 -20.59 26.28 -30.44
C THR A 16 -19.98 26.68 -29.10
N ALA A 17 -19.13 25.84 -28.51
CA ALA A 17 -18.32 26.28 -27.38
C ALA A 17 -16.92 25.65 -27.39
N THR A 18 -15.97 26.50 -27.79
CA THR A 18 -14.60 26.68 -27.29
C THR A 18 -13.68 25.47 -27.12
N THR A 19 -12.59 25.48 -27.89
CA THR A 19 -11.40 24.64 -27.65
C THR A 19 -10.81 24.89 -26.26
N PRO A 20 -10.38 23.85 -25.52
CA PRO A 20 -9.54 24.08 -24.35
C PRO A 20 -8.20 24.66 -24.78
N VAL A 21 -7.84 25.81 -24.20
CA VAL A 21 -6.45 26.29 -24.18
C VAL A 21 -5.64 25.27 -23.38
N LEU A 22 -4.74 24.55 -24.07
CA LEU A 22 -3.71 23.75 -23.42
C LEU A 22 -2.69 24.72 -22.81
N ALA A 23 -2.93 25.13 -21.57
CA ALA A 23 -1.90 25.75 -20.76
C ALA A 23 -0.81 24.70 -20.54
N SER A 24 0.42 24.97 -21.00
CA SER A 24 1.58 24.16 -20.66
C SER A 24 1.69 24.08 -19.14
N GLU A 25 1.42 22.90 -18.59
CA GLU A 25 1.74 22.61 -17.21
C GLU A 25 3.26 22.56 -17.10
N ILE A 26 3.79 23.49 -16.29
CA ILE A 26 5.18 23.54 -15.87
C ILE A 26 5.52 22.14 -15.35
N ALA A 27 6.53 21.50 -15.93
CA ALA A 27 7.07 20.26 -15.41
C ALA A 27 7.45 20.48 -13.94
N ALA A 28 6.58 20.02 -13.04
CA ALA A 28 6.92 19.85 -11.64
C ALA A 28 7.98 18.76 -11.60
N ASN A 29 9.24 19.18 -11.58
CA ASN A 29 10.37 18.38 -11.18
C ASN A 29 10.04 17.83 -9.79
N SER A 30 9.46 16.63 -9.75
CA SER A 30 9.21 15.89 -8.53
C SER A 30 10.57 15.40 -8.03
N THR A 31 11.38 16.33 -7.51
CA THR A 31 12.51 16.00 -6.64
C THR A 31 11.91 15.28 -5.45
N ALA A 32 12.01 13.95 -5.51
CA ALA A 32 11.63 13.00 -4.49
C ALA A 32 10.28 13.31 -3.84
N SER A 33 9.25 12.56 -4.23
CA SER A 33 8.38 12.00 -3.20
C SER A 33 9.31 11.19 -2.29
N GLY A 34 9.93 11.88 -1.32
CA GLY A 34 10.42 11.27 -0.12
C GLY A 34 9.16 10.73 0.53
N ASN A 35 8.75 9.55 0.07
CA ASN A 35 7.80 8.71 0.79
C ASN A 35 8.35 8.77 2.21
N ASN A 36 7.61 9.43 3.10
CA ASN A 36 7.94 9.46 4.51
C ASN A 36 7.64 8.04 5.00
N ILE A 37 8.47 7.09 4.58
CA ILE A 37 8.49 5.73 5.03
C ILE A 37 9.00 5.90 6.45
N VAL A 38 8.08 5.99 7.38
CA VAL A 38 8.39 5.86 8.80
C VAL A 38 8.90 4.44 8.95
N GLU A 39 10.23 4.31 8.86
CA GLU A 39 10.90 3.02 8.87
C GLU A 39 10.52 2.30 10.16
N VAL A 40 9.75 1.23 10.00
CA VAL A 40 9.25 0.49 11.15
C VAL A 40 10.46 -0.17 11.82
N GLN A 41 10.66 0.10 13.11
CA GLN A 41 11.74 -0.55 13.84
C GLN A 41 11.55 -2.09 13.86
N PRO A 42 12.63 -2.89 13.85
CA PRO A 42 12.55 -4.35 13.80
C PRO A 42 11.64 -4.99 14.86
N PHE A 43 11.65 -4.46 16.09
CA PHE A 43 10.75 -4.93 17.15
C PHE A 43 9.27 -4.68 16.81
N ASN A 44 8.95 -3.46 16.33
CA ASN A 44 7.60 -3.09 15.93
C ASN A 44 7.11 -3.95 14.75
N LEU A 45 8.00 -4.27 13.81
CA LEU A 45 7.68 -5.14 12.68
C LEU A 45 7.25 -6.54 13.15
N VAL A 46 8.02 -7.15 14.05
CA VAL A 46 7.70 -8.46 14.65
C VAL A 46 6.42 -8.39 15.49
N TYR A 47 6.22 -7.31 16.23
CA TYR A 47 4.99 -7.11 17.01
C TYR A 47 3.75 -7.00 16.10
N LEU A 48 3.83 -6.26 14.99
CA LEU A 48 2.75 -6.19 13.99
C LEU A 48 2.43 -7.57 13.43
N ALA A 49 3.44 -8.38 13.12
CA ALA A 49 3.26 -9.76 12.67
C ALA A 49 2.53 -10.60 13.72
N TYR A 50 2.96 -10.50 14.98
CA TYR A 50 2.32 -11.21 16.09
C TYR A 50 0.85 -10.81 16.27
N GLN A 51 0.52 -9.53 16.08
CA GLN A 51 -0.85 -9.02 16.09
C GLN A 51 -1.70 -9.44 14.87
N GLY A 52 -1.09 -10.07 13.87
CA GLY A 52 -1.78 -10.53 12.66
C GLY A 52 -1.90 -9.48 11.56
N TYR A 53 -1.08 -8.42 11.60
CA TYR A 53 -1.04 -7.39 10.57
C TYR A 53 -0.64 -7.92 9.19
N PHE A 54 -0.06 -9.11 9.08
CA PHE A 54 0.34 -9.72 7.80
C PHE A 54 -0.44 -11.02 7.48
N ALA A 55 -1.57 -11.24 8.16
CA ALA A 55 -2.36 -12.47 8.01
C ALA A 55 -2.95 -12.64 6.59
N ASP A 56 -3.33 -11.54 5.95
CA ASP A 56 -3.77 -11.48 4.55
C ASP A 56 -2.66 -11.83 3.55
N GLN A 57 -1.40 -11.76 3.97
CA GLN A 57 -0.22 -12.17 3.19
C GLN A 57 0.27 -13.57 3.56
N GLY A 58 -0.49 -14.31 4.38
CA GLY A 58 -0.18 -15.69 4.76
C GLY A 58 0.78 -15.84 5.93
N ILE A 59 1.16 -14.75 6.61
CA ILE A 59 1.93 -14.81 7.85
C ILE A 59 0.96 -15.12 9.01
N PRO A 60 1.05 -16.28 9.66
CA PRO A 60 0.21 -16.58 10.83
C PRO A 60 0.51 -15.62 11.99
N SER A 61 -0.43 -15.49 12.92
CA SER A 61 -0.32 -14.60 14.09
C SER A 61 -0.21 -15.38 15.40
N ASN A 62 0.02 -14.69 16.52
CA ASN A 62 0.00 -15.25 17.87
C ASN A 62 0.84 -16.55 18.01
N ALA A 63 0.28 -17.59 18.65
CA ALA A 63 0.95 -18.88 18.84
C ALA A 63 1.32 -19.56 17.52
N ALA A 64 0.51 -19.38 16.46
CA ALA A 64 0.80 -19.95 15.15
C ALA A 64 2.02 -19.29 14.49
N LEU A 65 2.23 -17.99 14.72
CA LEU A 65 3.47 -17.31 14.32
C LEU A 65 4.68 -17.93 15.01
N ILE A 66 4.61 -18.15 16.33
CA ILE A 66 5.70 -18.76 17.10
C ILE A 66 6.06 -20.14 16.54
N SER A 67 5.06 -20.99 16.26
CA SER A 67 5.28 -22.29 15.63
C SER A 67 5.88 -22.17 14.22
N ALA A 68 5.46 -21.18 13.44
CA ALA A 68 5.99 -20.93 12.10
C ALA A 68 7.44 -20.46 12.13
N ILE A 69 7.84 -19.62 13.10
CA ILE A 69 9.22 -19.20 13.32
C ILE A 69 10.09 -20.41 13.70
N LYS A 70 9.65 -21.21 14.67
CA LYS A 70 10.38 -22.42 15.13
C LYS A 70 10.59 -23.44 14.02
N SER A 71 9.60 -23.59 13.15
CA SER A 71 9.67 -24.47 11.96
C SER A 71 10.33 -23.83 10.75
N LYS A 72 10.84 -22.59 10.87
CA LYS A 72 11.47 -21.79 9.79
C LYS A 72 10.54 -21.55 8.59
N LYS A 73 9.23 -21.65 8.77
CA LYS A 73 8.21 -21.32 7.76
C LYS A 73 8.01 -19.81 7.60
N VAL A 74 8.31 -19.05 8.66
CA VAL A 74 8.35 -17.59 8.63
C VAL A 74 9.75 -17.16 9.02
N THR A 75 10.39 -16.39 8.14
CA THR A 75 11.74 -15.86 8.30
C THR A 75 11.71 -14.34 8.40
N ALA A 76 12.86 -13.75 8.77
CA ALA A 76 13.02 -12.29 8.76
C ALA A 76 12.75 -11.71 7.36
N LYS A 77 13.14 -12.44 6.30
CA LYS A 77 12.97 -12.01 4.92
C LYS A 77 11.49 -11.95 4.55
N ASP A 78 10.73 -12.99 4.86
CA ASP A 78 9.28 -13.04 4.58
C ASP A 78 8.54 -11.89 5.25
N LEU A 79 8.97 -11.51 6.46
CA LEU A 79 8.38 -10.41 7.21
C LEU A 79 8.73 -9.03 6.64
N VAL A 80 9.97 -8.86 6.18
CA VAL A 80 10.40 -7.62 5.49
C VAL A 80 9.70 -7.49 4.14
N GLU A 81 9.58 -8.56 3.36
CA GLU A 81 8.83 -8.59 2.09
C GLU A 81 7.36 -8.22 2.32
N SER A 82 6.73 -8.79 3.35
CA SER A 82 5.36 -8.47 3.78
C SER A 82 5.20 -6.99 4.12
N ALA A 83 6.15 -6.41 4.86
CA ALA A 83 6.13 -5.00 5.24
C ALA A 83 6.39 -4.05 4.06
N ILE A 84 7.27 -4.41 3.13
CA ILE A 84 7.49 -3.67 1.88
C ILE A 84 6.19 -3.66 1.07
N ALA A 85 5.53 -4.81 0.93
CA ALA A 85 4.26 -4.92 0.22
C ALA A 85 3.13 -4.06 0.85
N ARG A 86 3.20 -3.78 2.15
CA ARG A 86 2.27 -2.85 2.85
C ARG A 86 2.77 -1.41 2.90
N GLY A 87 3.87 -1.07 2.22
CA GLY A 87 4.44 0.27 2.19
C GLY A 87 5.01 0.74 3.55
N ARG A 88 5.32 -0.21 4.45
CA ARG A 88 5.85 0.07 5.79
C ARG A 88 7.37 0.15 5.81
N LEU A 89 8.04 -0.42 4.82
CA LEU A 89 9.48 -0.38 4.62
C LEU A 89 9.80 0.01 3.18
N SER A 90 10.99 0.56 2.97
CA SER A 90 11.48 0.82 1.62
C SER A 90 11.86 -0.51 0.97
N PRO A 91 11.70 -0.65 -0.37
CA PRO A 91 12.14 -1.86 -1.06
C PRO A 91 13.62 -2.18 -0.81
N GLU A 92 14.46 -1.17 -0.59
CA GLU A 92 15.90 -1.32 -0.31
C GLU A 92 16.18 -2.01 1.03
N THR A 93 15.26 -1.98 2.01
CA THR A 93 15.43 -2.64 3.31
C THR A 93 15.62 -4.15 3.17
N ILE A 94 15.17 -4.77 2.07
CA ILE A 94 15.42 -6.20 1.81
C ILE A 94 16.91 -6.55 1.66
N ASN A 95 17.73 -5.56 1.31
CA ASN A 95 19.18 -5.69 1.12
C ASN A 95 19.97 -5.23 2.37
N ASP A 96 19.30 -4.68 3.38
CA ASP A 96 19.94 -4.26 4.62
C ASP A 96 20.15 -5.46 5.56
N SER A 97 21.37 -6.00 5.51
CA SER A 97 21.79 -7.10 6.37
C SER A 97 21.72 -6.79 7.88
N SER A 98 21.92 -5.53 8.27
CA SER A 98 21.82 -5.09 9.66
C SER A 98 20.37 -5.16 10.12
N TYR A 99 19.46 -4.57 9.34
CA TYR A 99 18.03 -4.61 9.61
C TYR A 99 17.50 -6.05 9.68
N LEU A 100 17.83 -6.89 8.69
CA LEU A 100 17.45 -8.31 8.69
C LEU A 100 17.99 -9.07 9.90
N GLY A 101 19.22 -8.77 10.33
CA GLY A 101 19.83 -9.35 11.53
C GLY A 101 19.06 -8.98 12.80
N HIS A 102 18.63 -7.73 12.92
CA HIS A 102 17.79 -7.27 14.02
C HIS A 102 16.42 -7.94 14.01
N VAL A 103 15.74 -8.02 12.86
CA VAL A 103 14.44 -8.72 12.74
C VAL A 103 14.59 -10.18 13.14
N LYS A 104 15.64 -10.86 12.67
CA LYS A 104 15.94 -12.25 13.04
C LYS A 104 16.10 -12.42 14.55
N THR A 105 16.78 -11.49 15.21
CA THR A 105 16.98 -11.50 16.67
C THR A 105 15.65 -11.33 17.40
N GLN A 106 14.79 -10.42 16.93
CA GLN A 106 13.47 -10.22 17.52
C GLN A 106 12.55 -11.44 17.32
N LEU A 107 12.58 -12.07 16.15
CA LEU A 107 11.85 -13.33 15.90
C LEU A 107 12.35 -14.45 16.81
N PHE A 108 13.66 -14.57 17.01
CA PHE A 108 14.24 -15.54 17.92
C PHE A 108 13.74 -15.30 19.35
N ASN A 109 13.80 -14.07 19.85
CA ASN A 109 13.34 -13.72 21.19
C ASN A 109 11.84 -14.05 21.37
N LEU A 110 10.99 -13.65 20.42
CA LEU A 110 9.55 -13.95 20.44
C LEU A 110 9.26 -15.46 20.45
N SER A 111 10.10 -16.27 19.79
CA SER A 111 9.90 -17.72 19.78
C SER A 111 10.32 -18.43 21.08
N ASN A 112 11.13 -17.77 21.92
CA ASN A 112 11.66 -18.32 23.17
C ASN A 112 11.01 -17.73 24.44
N THR A 113 10.00 -16.86 24.29
CA THR A 113 9.04 -16.53 25.35
C THR A 113 7.99 -17.63 25.48
#